data_AF-A0A924MFE3-F1
#
_entry.id   AF-A0A924MFE3-F1
#
_cell.length_a   1.000
_cell.length_b   1.000
_cell.length_c   1.000
_cell.angle_alpha   90.00
_cell.angle_beta   90.00
_cell.angle_gamma   90.00
#
_symmetry.space_group_name_H-M   'P 1'
#
loop_
_entity.id
_entity.type
_entity.pdbx_description
1 polymer ?
#
loop_
_entity_poly.entity_id
_entity_poly.type
_entity_poly.pdbx_seq_one_letter_code
_entity_poly.pdbx_strand_id
1 'polypeptide(L)'
;MKNLKKVIKVALVISPIVVLASCNSNKAKYEDLATGEKVYIIKDSQTGMAMDSISQKPVMFYVDLDTKDTINGKTGEVVNNKIVKDAEGKYEMAKSDLEQQIDNMKSEDDVKIKVENDGDYKIKTDDKKIKIEDGKVKIKTDN
;
A
#
# COMPACT_ATOMS: atom_id res chain seq x y z
N MET A 1 15.32 -19.17 84.60
CA MET A 1 14.07 -19.67 83.99
C MET A 1 13.05 -18.54 83.94
N LYS A 2 12.63 -18.12 82.74
CA LYS A 2 11.25 -17.70 82.39
C LYS A 2 11.24 -17.25 80.93
N ASN A 3 10.64 -18.11 80.10
CA ASN A 3 10.37 -17.94 78.69
C ASN A 3 9.39 -16.79 78.45
N LEU A 4 9.61 -15.96 77.43
CA LEU A 4 8.52 -15.14 76.87
C LEU A 4 8.61 -15.03 75.35
N LYS A 5 8.01 -16.05 74.73
CA LYS A 5 7.15 -16.08 73.53
C LYS A 5 7.36 -14.99 72.47
N LYS A 6 7.73 -15.47 71.27
CA LYS A 6 7.56 -14.87 69.94
C LYS A 6 6.23 -14.11 69.81
N VAL A 7 6.29 -12.88 69.30
CA VAL A 7 5.17 -12.21 68.65
C VAL A 7 5.60 -11.87 67.23
N ILE A 8 5.20 -12.71 66.29
CA ILE A 8 5.32 -12.47 64.85
C ILE A 8 4.28 -11.40 64.51
N LYS A 9 4.73 -10.18 64.20
CA LYS A 9 3.87 -9.16 63.60
C LYS A 9 3.98 -9.30 62.08
N VAL A 10 2.99 -9.97 61.49
CA VAL A 10 2.76 -9.94 60.04
C VAL A 10 2.22 -8.55 59.70
N ALA A 11 3.05 -7.70 59.12
CA ALA A 11 2.62 -6.44 58.52
C ALA A 11 2.19 -6.72 57.07
N LEU A 12 0.89 -6.92 56.89
CA LEU A 12 0.25 -7.06 55.59
C LEU A 12 -0.01 -5.64 55.06
N VAL A 13 0.97 -5.04 54.38
CA VAL A 13 0.77 -3.75 53.71
C VAL A 13 0.27 -4.03 52.30
N ILE A 14 -1.02 -3.78 52.13
CA ILE A 14 -1.80 -3.94 50.92
C ILE A 14 -1.25 -2.94 49.90
N SER A 15 -0.49 -3.42 48.92
CA SER A 15 -0.08 -2.61 47.77
C SER A 15 -1.34 -2.27 46.96
N PRO A 16 -1.62 -0.99 46.65
CA PRO A 16 -2.62 -0.67 45.65
C PRO A 16 -2.05 -1.07 44.29
N ILE A 17 -2.46 -2.23 43.79
CA ILE A 17 -2.28 -2.57 42.38
C ILE A 17 -3.22 -1.64 41.61
N VAL A 18 -2.69 -0.49 41.19
CA VAL A 18 -3.33 0.38 40.21
C VAL A 18 -3.21 -0.32 38.85
N VAL A 19 -4.16 -1.21 38.54
CA VAL A 19 -4.35 -1.69 37.17
C VAL A 19 -5.11 -0.61 36.42
N LEU A 20 -4.39 0.40 35.91
CA LEU A 20 -4.92 1.20 34.81
C LEU A 20 -4.77 0.38 33.53
N ALA A 21 -5.62 -0.63 33.37
CA ALA A 21 -5.95 -1.15 32.06
C ALA A 21 -6.82 -0.09 31.37
N SER A 22 -6.19 1.00 30.92
CA SER A 22 -6.79 1.84 29.90
C SER A 22 -6.72 1.05 28.60
N CYS A 23 -7.71 0.18 28.40
CA CYS A 23 -8.03 -0.34 27.07
C CYS A 23 -8.61 0.81 26.25
N ASN A 24 -7.77 1.79 25.91
CA ASN A 24 -8.07 2.67 24.80
C ASN A 24 -7.79 1.87 23.54
N SER A 25 -8.72 0.98 23.18
CA SER A 25 -8.65 0.19 21.96
C SER A 25 -8.95 1.08 20.77
N ASN A 26 -8.12 2.10 20.56
CA ASN A 26 -7.93 2.73 19.27
C ASN A 26 -7.24 1.67 18.40
N LYS A 27 -7.98 0.63 18.02
CA LYS A 27 -7.52 -0.30 17.00
C LYS A 27 -7.37 0.55 15.75
N ALA A 28 -6.14 0.71 15.27
CA ALA A 28 -5.93 1.31 13.97
C ALA A 28 -6.83 0.60 12.97
N LYS A 29 -7.48 1.38 12.12
CA LYS A 29 -8.45 0.87 11.16
C LYS A 29 -7.76 0.34 9.90
N TYR A 30 -6.54 0.81 9.63
CA TYR A 30 -5.83 0.51 8.40
C TYR A 30 -4.43 -0.02 8.67
N GLU A 31 -3.91 -0.78 7.71
CA GLU A 31 -2.52 -1.24 7.66
C GLU A 31 -1.90 -0.80 6.32
N ASP A 32 -0.78 -0.09 6.38
CA ASP A 32 -0.02 0.30 5.20
C ASP A 32 0.72 -0.91 4.63
N LEU A 33 0.50 -1.24 3.36
CA LEU A 33 1.12 -2.40 2.74
C LEU A 33 2.62 -2.21 2.45
N ALA A 34 3.12 -0.98 2.37
CA ALA A 34 4.54 -0.72 2.16
C ALA A 34 5.38 -1.00 3.41
N THR A 35 4.82 -0.73 4.59
CA THR A 35 5.54 -0.79 5.87
C THR A 35 5.04 -1.88 6.80
N GLY A 36 3.81 -2.36 6.62
CA GLY A 36 3.10 -3.23 7.57
C GLY A 36 2.64 -2.48 8.82
N GLU A 37 2.78 -1.16 8.86
CA GLU A 37 2.41 -0.37 10.03
C GLU A 37 0.91 -0.10 10.06
N LYS A 38 0.38 -0.04 11.29
CA LYS A 38 -1.00 0.33 11.58
C LYS A 38 -1.14 1.84 11.49
N VAL A 39 -1.99 2.32 10.58
CA VAL A 39 -2.09 3.75 10.22
C VAL A 39 -3.53 4.28 10.33
N TYR A 40 -3.64 5.61 10.36
CA TYR A 40 -4.90 6.32 10.28
C TYR A 40 -4.92 7.18 9.03
N ILE A 41 -5.83 6.89 8.11
CA ILE A 41 -5.85 7.56 6.81
C ILE A 41 -6.65 8.86 6.87
N ILE A 42 -6.03 9.94 6.42
CA ILE A 42 -6.68 11.17 5.97
C ILE A 42 -6.45 11.34 4.47
N LYS A 43 -7.29 12.12 3.79
CA LYS A 43 -7.07 12.48 2.39
C LYS A 43 -6.51 13.88 2.29
N ASP A 44 -5.46 14.03 1.50
CA ASP A 44 -4.98 15.33 1.07
C ASP A 44 -6.06 16.04 0.25
N SER A 45 -6.34 17.31 0.57
CA SER A 45 -7.47 18.04 0.00
C SER A 45 -7.25 18.49 -1.44
N GLN A 46 -5.99 18.56 -1.90
CA GLN A 46 -5.64 19.00 -3.25
C GLN A 46 -5.58 17.82 -4.23
N THR A 47 -4.96 16.72 -3.81
CA THR A 47 -4.63 15.59 -4.67
C THR A 47 -5.56 14.39 -4.45
N GLY A 48 -6.28 14.35 -3.32
CA GLY A 48 -7.07 13.19 -2.91
C GLY A 48 -6.24 12.03 -2.35
N MET A 49 -4.91 12.19 -2.29
CA MET A 49 -3.97 11.16 -1.86
C MET A 49 -4.19 10.78 -0.39
N ALA A 50 -4.21 9.49 -0.11
CA ALA A 50 -4.23 8.96 1.24
C ALA A 50 -2.90 9.23 1.94
N MET A 51 -2.98 9.80 3.13
CA MET A 51 -1.85 10.14 3.98
C MET A 51 -2.09 9.53 5.36
N ASP A 52 -1.02 9.05 6.00
CA ASP A 52 -1.08 8.75 7.42
C ASP A 52 -1.20 10.06 8.22
N SER A 53 -2.24 10.15 9.05
CA SER A 53 -2.56 11.36 9.81
C SER A 53 -1.51 11.70 10.87
N ILE A 54 -0.71 10.72 11.30
CA ILE A 54 0.34 10.92 12.31
C ILE A 54 1.63 11.40 11.63
N SER A 55 2.17 10.61 10.70
CA SER A 55 3.45 10.92 10.06
C SER A 55 3.36 11.91 8.91
N GLN A 56 2.15 12.18 8.41
CA GLN A 56 1.90 13.00 7.23
C GLN A 56 2.64 12.47 5.99
N LYS A 57 2.85 11.15 5.91
CA LYS A 57 3.44 10.47 4.77
C LYS A 57 2.36 9.88 3.85
N PRO A 58 2.60 9.86 2.53
CA PRO A 58 1.67 9.24 1.59
C PRO A 58 1.63 7.72 1.77
N VAL A 59 0.44 7.16 1.67
CA VAL A 59 0.18 5.72 1.77
C VAL A 59 -0.43 5.25 0.45
N MET A 60 0.37 4.55 -0.36
CA MET A 60 -0.03 4.16 -1.72
C MET A 60 -1.06 3.04 -1.76
N PHE A 61 -0.91 2.02 -0.92
CA PHE A 61 -1.87 0.93 -0.78
C PHE A 61 -2.00 0.58 0.69
N TYR A 62 -3.22 0.41 1.16
CA TYR A 62 -3.51 0.04 2.54
C TYR A 62 -4.69 -0.92 2.62
N VAL A 63 -4.72 -1.71 3.69
CA VAL A 63 -5.78 -2.66 3.96
C VAL A 63 -6.70 -2.10 5.03
N ASP A 64 -8.00 -2.07 4.78
CA ASP A 64 -9.02 -1.89 5.82
C ASP A 64 -9.07 -3.14 6.70
N LEU A 65 -8.75 -2.99 7.98
CA LEU A 65 -8.63 -4.12 8.90
C LEU A 65 -9.99 -4.69 9.30
N ASP A 66 -11.09 -3.98 9.07
CA ASP A 66 -12.46 -4.46 9.32
C ASP A 66 -12.97 -5.25 8.13
N THR A 67 -12.88 -4.70 6.90
CA THR A 67 -13.42 -5.36 5.69
C THR A 67 -12.43 -6.29 4.99
N LYS A 68 -11.14 -6.16 5.30
CA LYS A 68 -10.01 -6.82 4.62
C LYS A 68 -9.84 -6.40 3.16
N ASP A 69 -10.42 -5.29 2.75
CA ASP A 69 -10.23 -4.73 1.42
C ASP A 69 -8.91 -3.98 1.33
N THR A 70 -8.21 -4.19 0.22
CA THR A 70 -7.06 -3.38 -0.18
C THR A 70 -7.53 -2.18 -0.99
N ILE A 71 -7.09 -1.00 -0.59
CA ILE A 71 -7.53 0.28 -1.13
C ILE A 71 -6.33 0.99 -1.77
N ASN A 72 -6.53 1.54 -2.97
CA ASN A 72 -5.58 2.41 -3.62
C ASN A 72 -5.63 3.80 -2.97
N GLY A 73 -4.52 4.26 -2.40
CA GLY A 73 -4.46 5.53 -1.70
C GLY A 73 -4.64 6.75 -2.60
N LYS A 74 -4.36 6.64 -3.89
CA LYS A 74 -4.55 7.75 -4.84
C LYS A 74 -6.01 7.91 -5.25
N THR A 75 -6.71 6.81 -5.53
CA THR A 75 -8.09 6.85 -6.06
C THR A 75 -9.14 6.61 -4.98
N GLY A 76 -8.79 5.91 -3.90
CA GLY A 76 -9.72 5.41 -2.89
C GLY A 76 -10.50 4.17 -3.32
N GLU A 77 -10.17 3.57 -4.47
CA GLU A 77 -10.86 2.40 -4.98
C GLU A 77 -10.37 1.11 -4.33
N VAL A 78 -11.26 0.13 -4.21
CA VAL A 78 -10.91 -1.23 -3.78
C VAL A 78 -10.22 -1.97 -4.93
N VAL A 79 -9.02 -2.47 -4.67
CA VAL A 79 -8.11 -3.08 -5.66
C VAL A 79 -7.71 -4.52 -5.31
N ASN A 80 -8.58 -5.24 -4.59
CA ASN A 80 -8.37 -6.66 -4.29
C ASN A 80 -8.04 -7.46 -5.56
N ASN A 81 -6.98 -8.27 -5.50
CA ASN A 81 -6.46 -9.07 -6.63
C ASN A 81 -6.03 -8.28 -7.88
N LYS A 82 -5.94 -6.94 -7.78
CA LYS A 82 -5.49 -6.05 -8.87
C LYS A 82 -4.13 -5.43 -8.60
N ILE A 83 -3.42 -5.90 -7.58
CA ILE A 83 -2.07 -5.48 -7.26
C ILE A 83 -1.12 -6.68 -7.24
N VAL A 84 0.13 -6.42 -7.57
CA VAL A 84 1.22 -7.39 -7.51
C VAL A 84 2.32 -6.84 -6.61
N LYS A 85 3.03 -7.74 -5.94
CA LYS A 85 4.22 -7.40 -5.15
C LYS A 85 5.46 -7.70 -5.99
N ASP A 86 6.32 -6.71 -6.15
CA ASP A 86 7.58 -6.88 -6.88
C ASP A 86 8.63 -7.64 -6.04
N ALA A 87 9.79 -7.89 -6.64
CA ALA A 87 10.91 -8.57 -5.98
C ALA A 87 11.50 -7.76 -4.81
N GLU A 88 11.32 -6.44 -4.78
CA GLU A 88 11.75 -5.55 -3.70
C GLU A 88 10.72 -5.44 -2.57
N GLY A 89 9.56 -6.06 -2.75
CA GLY A 89 8.46 -6.08 -1.81
C GLY A 89 7.52 -4.88 -1.89
N LYS A 90 7.60 -4.06 -2.95
CA LYS A 90 6.67 -2.95 -3.21
C LYS A 90 5.44 -3.45 -3.94
N TYR A 91 4.29 -2.85 -3.66
CA TYR A 91 3.05 -3.15 -4.34
C TYR A 91 2.79 -2.18 -5.47
N GLU A 92 2.37 -2.70 -6.62
CA GLU A 92 1.97 -1.94 -7.79
C GLU A 92 0.67 -2.51 -8.38
N MET A 93 -0.04 -1.72 -9.20
CA MET A 93 -1.17 -2.24 -9.95
C MET A 93 -0.70 -3.34 -10.91
N ALA A 94 -1.46 -4.42 -10.98
CA ALA A 94 -1.25 -5.48 -11.95
C ALA A 94 -1.40 -4.90 -13.36
N LYS A 95 -0.31 -4.91 -14.13
CA LYS A 95 -0.29 -4.53 -15.54
C LYS A 95 -0.91 -5.65 -16.36
N SER A 96 -1.73 -5.29 -17.34
CA SER A 96 -2.21 -6.22 -18.36
C SER A 96 -1.04 -6.80 -19.17
N ASP A 97 -1.23 -7.96 -19.79
CA ASP A 97 -0.23 -8.58 -20.67
C ASP A 97 0.26 -7.60 -21.76
N LEU A 98 -0.65 -6.76 -22.26
CA LEU A 98 -0.34 -5.73 -23.25
C LEU A 98 0.57 -4.64 -22.67
N GLU A 99 0.27 -4.14 -21.47
CA GLU A 99 1.10 -3.14 -20.79
C GLU A 99 2.48 -3.69 -20.43
N GLN A 100 2.58 -4.97 -20.05
CA GLN A 100 3.86 -5.64 -19.82
C GLN A 100 4.68 -5.76 -21.10
N GLN A 101 4.06 -6.16 -22.22
CA GLN A 101 4.74 -6.19 -23.52
C GLN A 101 5.24 -4.80 -23.95
N ILE A 102 4.45 -3.76 -23.70
CA ILE A 102 4.83 -2.37 -23.98
C ILE A 102 6.03 -1.94 -23.12
N ASP A 103 6.05 -2.27 -21.83
CA ASP A 103 7.19 -1.94 -20.95
C ASP A 103 8.48 -2.69 -21.35
N ASN A 104 8.36 -3.96 -21.74
CA ASN A 104 9.49 -4.73 -22.27
C ASN A 104 10.05 -4.06 -23.55
N MET A 105 9.17 -3.59 -24.44
CA MET A 105 9.58 -2.84 -25.64
C MET A 105 10.23 -1.48 -25.32
N LYS A 106 9.82 -0.77 -24.25
CA LYS A 106 10.50 0.48 -23.83
C LYS A 106 11.91 0.28 -23.33
N SER A 107 12.23 -0.93 -22.87
CA SER A 107 13.54 -1.26 -22.31
C SER A 107 14.59 -1.49 -23.41
N GLU A 108 14.18 -1.49 -24.68
CA GLU A 108 15.07 -1.47 -25.84
C GLU A 108 15.43 -0.01 -26.19
N ASP A 109 16.72 0.30 -26.27
CA ASP A 109 17.28 1.66 -26.24
C ASP A 109 16.83 2.64 -27.37
N ASP A 110 16.09 2.17 -28.38
CA ASP A 110 15.65 2.99 -29.53
C ASP A 110 14.12 3.11 -29.69
N VAL A 111 13.34 2.76 -28.67
CA VAL A 111 11.87 2.71 -28.77
C VAL A 111 11.19 3.96 -28.20
N LYS A 112 10.66 4.82 -29.09
CA LYS A 112 9.83 5.98 -28.69
C LYS A 112 8.35 5.61 -28.65
N ILE A 113 7.82 5.44 -27.43
CA ILE A 113 6.39 5.17 -27.21
C ILE A 113 5.63 6.47 -26.91
N LYS A 114 4.55 6.73 -27.64
CA LYS A 114 3.56 7.76 -27.33
C LYS A 114 2.24 7.10 -26.97
N VAL A 115 1.72 7.41 -25.78
CA VAL A 115 0.34 7.11 -25.39
C VAL A 115 -0.53 8.22 -25.97
N GLU A 116 -1.53 7.87 -26.78
CA GLU A 116 -2.51 8.82 -27.31
C GLU A 116 -3.75 8.88 -26.39
N ASN A 117 -4.55 9.95 -26.52
CA ASN A 117 -5.79 10.09 -25.76
C ASN A 117 -6.75 8.96 -26.18
N ASP A 118 -7.39 8.31 -25.21
CA ASP A 118 -8.25 7.10 -25.33
C ASP A 118 -7.57 5.74 -25.10
N GLY A 119 -6.29 5.70 -24.70
CA GLY A 119 -5.61 4.43 -24.36
C GLY A 119 -4.99 3.71 -25.56
N ASP A 120 -4.96 4.38 -26.71
CA ASP A 120 -4.25 3.95 -27.90
C ASP A 120 -2.72 4.12 -27.73
N TYR A 121 -1.96 3.16 -28.25
CA TYR A 121 -0.50 3.19 -28.18
C TYR A 121 0.11 3.37 -29.57
N LYS A 122 1.06 4.30 -29.67
CA LYS A 122 1.92 4.45 -30.84
C LYS A 122 3.36 4.15 -30.45
N ILE A 123 3.90 3.05 -30.97
CA ILE A 123 5.30 2.65 -30.81
C ILE A 123 6.03 3.01 -32.10
N LYS A 124 7.09 3.82 -31.99
CA LYS A 124 8.01 4.11 -33.10
C LYS A 124 9.37 3.51 -32.77
N THR A 125 9.86 2.67 -33.67
CA THR A 125 11.27 2.30 -33.78
C THR A 125 11.83 2.93 -35.05
N ASP A 126 13.15 2.83 -35.28
CA ASP A 126 13.78 3.41 -36.47
C ASP A 126 13.24 2.82 -37.78
N ASP A 127 12.80 1.56 -37.77
CA ASP A 127 12.31 0.85 -38.96
C ASP A 127 10.78 0.73 -39.05
N LYS A 128 10.06 0.91 -37.94
CA LYS A 128 8.64 0.53 -37.84
C LYS A 128 7.82 1.47 -36.99
N LYS A 129 6.57 1.61 -37.40
CA LYS A 129 5.53 2.31 -36.65
C LYS A 129 4.40 1.35 -36.34
N ILE A 130 4.26 0.99 -35.06
CA ILE A 130 3.18 0.15 -34.56
C ILE A 130 2.13 1.06 -33.93
N LYS A 131 0.88 0.94 -34.40
CA LYS A 131 -0.29 1.57 -33.78
C LYS A 131 -1.17 0.48 -33.19
N ILE A 132 -1.56 0.65 -31.93
CA ILE A 132 -2.50 -0.22 -31.24
C ILE A 132 -3.73 0.64 -30.98
N GLU A 133 -4.82 0.32 -31.67
CA GLU A 133 -6.12 1.00 -31.59
C GLU A 133 -7.16 -0.05 -31.17
N ASP A 134 -7.88 0.16 -30.05
CA ASP A 134 -8.91 -0.77 -29.54
C ASP A 134 -8.46 -2.25 -29.42
N GLY A 135 -7.22 -2.49 -28.98
CA GLY A 135 -6.64 -3.84 -28.86
C GLY A 135 -6.30 -4.51 -30.19
N LYS A 136 -6.43 -3.83 -31.33
CA LYS A 136 -6.00 -4.30 -32.66
C LYS A 136 -4.64 -3.70 -33.01
N VAL A 137 -3.67 -4.57 -33.28
CA VAL A 137 -2.31 -4.17 -33.69
C VAL A 137 -2.28 -3.90 -35.19
N LYS A 138 -1.98 -2.66 -35.59
CA LYS A 138 -1.69 -2.27 -36.98
C LYS A 138 -0.20 -1.94 -37.09
N ILE A 139 0.53 -2.75 -37.87
CA ILE A 139 1.96 -2.54 -38.14
C ILE A 139 2.11 -1.82 -39.49
N LYS A 140 2.75 -0.65 -39.49
CA LYS A 140 3.22 0.01 -40.71
C LYS A 140 4.75 -0.04 -40.72
N THR A 141 5.30 -0.68 -41.74
CA THR A 141 6.72 -0.57 -42.07
C THR A 141 6.87 0.66 -42.95
N ASP A 142 7.73 1.60 -42.57
CA ASP A 142 8.09 2.70 -43.47
C ASP A 142 9.00 2.09 -44.56
N ASN A 143 8.60 2.25 -45.82
CA ASN A 143 9.30 1.74 -47.00
C ASN A 143 10.09 2.86 -47.65
#